data_AF-A0AAQ4PA59-F1
#
_entry.id   AF-A0AAQ4PA59-F1
#
_cell.length_a   1.000
_cell.length_b   1.000
_cell.length_c   1.000
_cell.angle_alpha   90.00
_cell.angle_beta   90.00
_cell.angle_gamma   90.00
#
_symmetry.space_group_name_H-M   'P 1'
#
loop_
_entity.id
_entity.type
_entity.pdbx_description
1 polymer ?
#
loop_
_entity_poly.entity_id
_entity_poly.type
_entity_poly.pdbx_seq_one_letter_code
_entity_poly.pdbx_strand_id
1 'polypeptide(L)'
;MRDRWLRPIVPGPQVISEAHLLLTAPRTEPALGSSPRYARFRRGGVDFSNPRPLDRAAPPASEDQTFRLALFNARSLANKTFLLNDFFTSRELDFMFLTETWLRDGELTPFSELLPPRCGFLSSPRTTGRGGGLAAVFKCAFPCREISFDSCSSFELQLFEAHLPVIVLCAVVYRPPKFNKDFIQDFADFVAGIALKYDRFLIVGDFNIHVCCESRPMSKDFLDLIDSFSLTQSVTGPTHEKGHTLDLVLSYGLDVAISEICDTCISDHLPVVFTMVVPCSDTLSVSPACCVRAINPQTASQFSATFKNSVLYNLGDFLNVEELVSIFDATCTEILNSVAPLREKRIKPQKEPWLNVNTRSLRRACRTAERKWKKDKLQVSLQILKDLLHKYQGAVKSAKTHYLSHLVASNTQRPQVIFKMFNSLINPCENDCAVPSTLLCENFLKHFIDKIAGLSFSSPVSSDGPSVTFSCPAVFQQFEPVSLNLLSDIVKQLRPTNCLLDCIPARLLKDVFNTVGSSILSLVNSSLSSGCVPAAFKHAVVQPLLKKKNLDPLVLSNFRPISKLPFFIQGLGEGGF
;
A
#
# COMPACT_ATOMS: atom_id res chain seq x y z
N MET A 1 -23.12 -9.29 18.67
CA MET A 1 -21.94 -10.17 18.76
C MET A 1 -20.70 -9.39 18.34
N ARG A 2 -19.84 -9.02 19.33
CA ARG A 2 -18.51 -8.40 19.23
C ARG A 2 -18.40 -7.07 18.44
N ASP A 3 -18.84 -5.98 19.07
CA ASP A 3 -18.44 -4.60 18.74
C ASP A 3 -16.97 -4.34 19.14
N ARG A 4 -16.03 -4.86 18.36
CA ARG A 4 -14.61 -4.47 18.44
C ARG A 4 -14.28 -3.63 17.22
N TRP A 5 -14.26 -2.32 17.41
CA TRP A 5 -13.80 -1.36 16.42
C TRP A 5 -12.29 -1.20 16.56
N LEU A 6 -11.54 -1.50 15.50
CA LEU A 6 -10.08 -1.38 15.45
C LEU A 6 -9.73 -0.20 14.54
N ARG A 7 -9.06 0.83 15.07
CA ARG A 7 -8.69 2.08 14.35
C ARG A 7 -7.23 2.05 13.86
N PRO A 8 -6.91 2.01 12.56
CA PRO A 8 -5.54 2.25 12.08
C PRO A 8 -5.07 3.68 12.42
N ILE A 9 -3.86 3.85 12.97
CA ILE A 9 -3.17 5.15 13.07
C ILE A 9 -1.72 4.97 12.63
N VAL A 10 -1.22 5.89 11.80
CA VAL A 10 0.22 6.05 11.49
C VAL A 10 0.79 7.02 12.53
N PRO A 11 1.89 6.68 13.24
CA PRO A 11 2.51 7.62 14.18
C PRO A 11 2.97 8.88 13.44
N GLY A 12 2.61 10.06 13.94
CA GLY A 12 3.16 11.33 13.43
C GLY A 12 4.63 11.50 13.84
N PRO A 13 5.39 12.39 13.17
CA PRO A 13 6.74 12.72 13.59
C PRO A 13 6.68 13.39 14.97
N GLN A 14 7.50 12.89 15.90
CA GLN A 14 7.75 13.60 17.16
C GLN A 14 8.45 14.91 16.82
N VAL A 15 7.81 16.04 17.10
CA VAL A 15 8.47 17.34 17.09
C VAL A 15 9.39 17.36 18.31
N ILE A 16 10.67 17.06 18.09
CA ILE A 16 11.70 17.20 19.10
C ILE A 16 12.05 18.69 19.14
N SER A 17 11.65 19.35 20.24
CA SER A 17 12.11 20.69 20.59
C SER A 17 13.64 20.66 20.74
N GLU A 18 14.35 21.49 19.96
CA GLU A 18 15.78 21.72 20.12
C GLU A 18 16.06 22.33 21.50
N ALA A 19 16.93 21.68 22.28
CA ALA A 19 17.55 22.26 23.46
C ALA A 19 19.05 21.93 23.44
N HIS A 20 19.85 22.96 23.16
CA HIS A 20 21.27 23.20 23.46
C HIS A 20 22.19 22.00 23.75
N LEU A 21 23.08 21.72 22.78
CA LEU A 21 24.36 21.02 22.99
C LEU A 21 25.48 22.07 23.17
N LEU A 22 26.10 22.11 24.35
CA LEU A 22 27.43 22.69 24.56
C LEU A 22 28.38 21.56 24.94
N LEU A 23 29.29 21.24 24.00
CA LEU A 23 30.47 20.41 24.23
C LEU A 23 31.58 21.28 24.80
N THR A 24 32.27 20.81 25.84
CA THR A 24 33.73 20.95 25.99
C THR A 24 34.24 20.07 27.14
N ALA A 25 35.14 19.13 26.84
CA ALA A 25 36.20 18.70 27.76
C ALA A 25 37.33 18.00 26.98
N PRO A 26 38.62 18.27 27.29
CA PRO A 26 39.76 17.81 26.49
C PRO A 26 40.38 16.50 27.00
N ARG A 27 41.14 15.87 26.09
CA ARG A 27 41.96 14.66 26.25
C ARG A 27 43.17 14.86 27.17
N THR A 28 43.54 13.83 27.92
CA THR A 28 44.91 13.59 28.41
C THR A 28 45.28 12.10 28.27
N GLU A 29 46.54 11.86 27.90
CA GLU A 29 47.19 10.58 27.56
C GLU A 29 47.69 9.77 28.80
N PRO A 30 48.10 8.49 28.63
CA PRO A 30 48.23 7.51 29.72
C PRO A 30 49.69 7.28 30.19
N ALA A 31 49.84 6.64 31.37
CA ALA A 31 51.12 6.14 31.86
C ALA A 31 51.02 4.70 32.41
N LEU A 32 52.05 3.91 32.08
CA LEU A 32 52.32 2.49 32.39
C LEU A 32 52.41 2.15 33.90
N GLY A 33 52.15 0.89 34.26
CA GLY A 33 52.80 0.27 35.43
C GLY A 33 52.19 -1.02 36.00
N SER A 34 52.84 -2.16 35.69
CA SER A 34 53.11 -3.35 36.54
C SER A 34 52.00 -4.12 37.30
N SER A 35 51.94 -5.43 37.10
CA SER A 35 51.30 -6.45 37.96
C SER A 35 52.24 -6.90 39.10
N PRO A 36 51.75 -7.40 40.26
CA PRO A 36 51.53 -8.86 40.38
C PRO A 36 50.44 -9.38 41.38
N ARG A 37 49.89 -10.56 41.01
CA ARG A 37 49.44 -11.75 41.78
C ARG A 37 48.56 -11.66 43.06
N TYR A 38 47.33 -12.16 42.87
CA TYR A 38 46.48 -13.07 43.69
C TYR A 38 46.20 -12.81 45.18
N ALA A 39 44.97 -12.35 45.46
CA ALA A 39 44.17 -12.76 46.62
C ALA A 39 42.70 -12.88 46.20
N ARG A 40 42.11 -14.09 46.27
CA ARG A 40 40.69 -14.33 45.99
C ARG A 40 39.85 -13.85 47.19
N PHE A 41 39.24 -12.68 47.05
CA PHE A 41 38.07 -12.29 47.86
C PHE A 41 36.82 -12.30 46.98
N ARG A 42 35.86 -13.16 47.34
CA ARG A 42 34.50 -13.15 46.79
C ARG A 42 33.78 -11.89 47.28
N ARG A 43 33.66 -10.89 46.42
CA ARG A 43 32.58 -9.89 46.47
C ARG A 43 32.06 -9.69 45.06
N GLY A 44 30.74 -9.81 44.87
CA GLY A 44 30.09 -9.54 43.60
C GLY A 44 30.28 -8.07 43.23
N GLY A 45 31.19 -7.82 42.31
CA GLY A 45 31.37 -6.56 41.61
C GLY A 45 31.29 -6.83 40.12
N VAL A 46 30.57 -5.99 39.38
CA VAL A 46 30.43 -6.09 37.93
C VAL A 46 31.82 -5.94 37.30
N ASP A 47 32.21 -6.92 36.49
CA ASP A 47 33.46 -6.90 35.73
C ASP A 47 33.30 -5.98 34.52
N PHE A 48 33.79 -4.74 34.64
CA PHE A 48 33.79 -3.74 33.56
C PHE A 48 34.79 -4.05 32.44
N SER A 49 35.46 -5.21 32.46
CA SER A 49 36.24 -5.73 31.32
C SER A 49 35.44 -6.70 30.42
N ASN A 50 34.22 -7.08 30.81
CA ASN A 50 33.25 -7.79 29.96
C ASN A 50 32.31 -6.95 29.06
N PRO A 51 32.22 -5.61 29.11
CA PRO A 51 31.55 -4.88 28.05
C PRO A 51 32.44 -4.93 26.81
N ARG A 52 32.07 -5.79 25.86
CA ARG A 52 32.51 -5.57 24.48
C ARG A 52 32.06 -4.17 24.09
N PRO A 53 32.90 -3.36 23.44
CA PRO A 53 32.39 -2.21 22.70
C PRO A 53 31.31 -2.77 21.78
N LEU A 54 30.05 -2.38 22.00
CA LEU A 54 29.12 -2.42 20.90
C LEU A 54 29.72 -1.42 19.93
N ASP A 55 30.27 -1.93 18.82
CA ASP A 55 30.49 -1.10 17.66
C ASP A 55 29.19 -0.31 17.50
N ARG A 56 29.30 1.03 17.57
CA ARG A 56 28.20 1.87 17.13
C ARG A 56 27.85 1.30 15.78
N ALA A 57 26.63 0.77 15.66
CA ALA A 57 26.15 0.23 14.41
C ALA A 57 26.56 1.26 13.36
N ALA A 58 27.46 0.85 12.46
CA ALA A 58 27.68 1.62 11.26
C ALA A 58 26.28 1.94 10.71
N PRO A 59 26.01 3.14 10.19
CA PRO A 59 24.78 3.36 9.46
C PRO A 59 24.61 2.13 8.55
N PRO A 60 23.45 1.43 8.61
CA PRO A 60 23.33 0.14 7.94
C PRO A 60 23.84 0.34 6.52
N ALA A 61 24.88 -0.41 6.15
CA ALA A 61 25.31 -0.44 4.76
C ALA A 61 24.04 -0.67 3.94
N SER A 62 23.82 0.14 2.91
CA SER A 62 22.63 0.07 2.07
C SER A 62 22.45 -1.38 1.58
N GLU A 63 21.62 -2.16 2.28
CA GLU A 63 21.40 -3.56 1.92
C GLU A 63 20.56 -3.57 0.66
N ASP A 64 21.14 -4.08 -0.44
CA ASP A 64 20.43 -4.24 -1.69
C ASP A 64 19.12 -5.01 -1.46
N GLN A 65 18.02 -4.47 -1.98
CA GLN A 65 16.73 -5.11 -1.80
C GLN A 65 16.51 -6.16 -2.89
N THR A 66 16.26 -7.39 -2.46
CA THR A 66 15.97 -8.50 -3.38
C THR A 66 14.45 -8.67 -3.54
N PHE A 67 14.01 -8.72 -4.79
CA PHE A 67 12.62 -8.97 -5.17
C PHE A 67 12.48 -10.34 -5.82
N ARG A 68 11.39 -11.05 -5.54
CA ARG A 68 11.06 -12.35 -6.15
C ARG A 68 10.00 -12.18 -7.22
N LEU A 69 10.30 -12.59 -8.45
CA LEU A 69 9.46 -12.41 -9.61
C LEU A 69 9.19 -13.74 -10.30
N ALA A 70 8.12 -13.80 -11.09
CA ALA A 70 7.88 -14.93 -11.98
C ALA A 70 7.32 -14.49 -13.34
N LEU A 71 7.72 -15.19 -14.41
CA LEU A 71 7.13 -15.11 -15.74
C LEU A 71 6.34 -16.39 -16.01
N PHE A 72 5.11 -16.26 -16.50
CA PHE A 72 4.21 -17.38 -16.70
C PHE A 72 3.33 -17.15 -17.95
N ASN A 73 3.57 -17.90 -19.02
CA ASN A 73 2.59 -18.03 -20.11
C ASN A 73 1.39 -18.89 -19.65
N ALA A 74 0.28 -18.21 -19.36
CA ALA A 74 -0.87 -18.81 -18.72
C ALA A 74 -1.71 -19.65 -19.68
N ARG A 75 -1.68 -19.40 -21.00
CA ARG A 75 -2.62 -19.96 -21.99
C ARG A 75 -4.06 -20.06 -21.46
N SER A 76 -4.69 -18.91 -21.30
CA SER A 76 -5.96 -18.68 -20.59
C SER A 76 -5.83 -18.57 -19.07
N LEU A 77 -6.10 -17.36 -18.56
CA LEU A 77 -6.07 -17.05 -17.14
C LEU A 77 -7.36 -17.46 -16.40
N ALA A 78 -8.53 -17.27 -17.02
CA ALA A 78 -9.83 -17.39 -16.36
C ALA A 78 -10.10 -18.77 -15.73
N ASN A 79 -9.49 -19.82 -16.28
CA ASN A 79 -9.59 -21.18 -15.76
C ASN A 79 -8.36 -21.60 -14.95
N LYS A 80 -7.53 -20.69 -14.44
CA LYS A 80 -6.31 -21.04 -13.67
C LYS A 80 -6.09 -20.15 -12.46
N THR A 81 -7.02 -19.24 -12.18
CA THR A 81 -6.94 -18.21 -11.14
C THR A 81 -6.50 -18.74 -9.78
N PHE A 82 -7.16 -19.78 -9.23
CA PHE A 82 -6.81 -20.35 -7.93
C PHE A 82 -5.44 -21.06 -7.90
N LEU A 83 -5.04 -21.66 -9.02
CA LEU A 83 -3.73 -22.31 -9.14
C LEU A 83 -2.62 -21.27 -9.17
N LEU A 84 -2.83 -20.18 -9.91
CA LEU A 84 -1.91 -19.06 -10.01
C LEU A 84 -1.86 -18.23 -8.71
N ASN A 85 -2.97 -18.09 -7.99
CA ASN A 85 -2.99 -17.52 -6.65
C ASN A 85 -2.15 -18.35 -5.67
N ASP A 86 -2.31 -19.67 -5.69
CA ASP A 86 -1.49 -20.58 -4.88
C ASP A 86 -0.02 -20.50 -5.28
N PHE A 87 0.27 -20.43 -6.58
CA PHE A 87 1.63 -20.28 -7.10
C PHE A 87 2.29 -18.99 -6.59
N PHE A 88 1.60 -17.86 -6.69
CA PHE A 88 2.07 -16.56 -6.23
C PHE A 88 2.33 -16.54 -4.72
N THR A 89 1.35 -17.03 -3.94
CA THR A 89 1.41 -16.98 -2.47
C THR A 89 2.43 -17.96 -1.91
N SER A 90 2.51 -19.20 -2.44
CA SER A 90 3.43 -20.23 -1.94
C SER A 90 4.89 -19.93 -2.20
N ARG A 91 5.19 -19.08 -3.20
CA ARG A 91 6.55 -18.62 -3.54
C ARG A 91 6.86 -17.22 -3.03
N GLU A 92 5.92 -16.61 -2.29
CA GLU A 92 6.07 -15.27 -1.72
C GLU A 92 6.43 -14.19 -2.75
N LEU A 93 5.97 -14.35 -3.99
CA LEU A 93 6.33 -13.46 -5.10
C LEU A 93 5.95 -12.01 -4.83
N ASP A 94 6.79 -11.09 -5.27
CA ASP A 94 6.53 -9.65 -5.30
C ASP A 94 5.85 -9.23 -6.60
N PHE A 95 6.27 -9.83 -7.71
CA PHE A 95 5.74 -9.62 -9.05
C PHE A 95 5.49 -10.94 -9.77
N MET A 96 4.46 -11.00 -10.60
CA MET A 96 4.19 -12.12 -11.50
C MET A 96 3.66 -11.58 -12.83
N PHE A 97 4.41 -11.85 -13.90
CA PHE A 97 4.12 -11.44 -15.26
C PHE A 97 3.44 -12.59 -16.00
N LEU A 98 2.31 -12.28 -16.63
CA LEU A 98 1.45 -13.23 -17.31
C LEU A 98 1.38 -12.87 -18.80
N THR A 99 1.70 -13.85 -19.65
CA THR A 99 1.42 -13.78 -21.09
C THR A 99 0.28 -14.73 -21.44
N GLU A 100 -0.37 -14.49 -22.58
CA GLU A 100 -1.51 -15.27 -23.05
C GLU A 100 -2.65 -15.38 -22.03
N THR A 101 -3.05 -14.25 -21.46
CA THR A 101 -4.15 -14.19 -20.49
C THR A 101 -5.49 -14.58 -21.11
N TRP A 102 -5.68 -14.28 -22.41
CA TRP A 102 -6.89 -14.51 -23.20
C TRP A 102 -8.14 -13.83 -22.62
N LEU A 103 -7.95 -12.78 -21.83
CA LEU A 103 -9.03 -11.96 -21.30
C LEU A 103 -9.54 -10.98 -22.35
N ARG A 104 -10.82 -10.61 -22.24
CA ARG A 104 -11.42 -9.55 -23.03
C ARG A 104 -11.27 -8.20 -22.34
N ASP A 105 -11.36 -7.13 -23.12
CA ASP A 105 -11.44 -5.79 -22.54
C ASP A 105 -12.63 -5.67 -21.57
N GLY A 106 -12.38 -5.04 -20.42
CA GLY A 106 -13.31 -4.96 -19.28
C GLY A 106 -13.49 -6.23 -18.44
N GLU A 107 -12.86 -7.37 -18.79
CA GLU A 107 -13.00 -8.61 -18.02
C GLU A 107 -12.05 -8.65 -16.81
N LEU A 108 -12.50 -8.09 -15.68
CA LEU A 108 -11.69 -8.01 -14.45
C LEU A 108 -11.94 -9.13 -13.44
N THR A 109 -13.02 -9.90 -13.62
CA THR A 109 -13.45 -10.94 -12.67
C THR A 109 -12.36 -11.97 -12.34
N PRO A 110 -11.54 -12.45 -13.29
CA PRO A 110 -10.46 -13.40 -12.98
C PRO A 110 -9.45 -12.86 -11.96
N PHE A 111 -9.19 -11.56 -11.94
CA PHE A 111 -8.30 -10.94 -10.97
C PHE A 111 -8.87 -10.94 -9.55
N SER A 112 -10.20 -10.95 -9.39
CA SER A 112 -10.83 -11.09 -8.06
C SER A 112 -10.57 -12.45 -7.41
N GLU A 113 -10.22 -13.46 -8.22
CA GLU A 113 -9.89 -14.79 -7.73
C GLU A 113 -8.38 -15.00 -7.65
N LEU A 114 -7.64 -14.38 -8.57
CA LEU A 114 -6.19 -14.48 -8.66
C LEU A 114 -5.49 -13.68 -7.55
N LEU A 115 -5.96 -12.47 -7.24
CA LEU A 115 -5.24 -11.52 -6.39
C LEU A 115 -5.31 -11.91 -4.91
N PRO A 116 -4.16 -12.17 -4.27
CA PRO A 116 -4.08 -12.22 -2.82
C PRO A 116 -4.39 -10.85 -2.20
N PRO A 117 -4.69 -10.78 -0.89
CA PRO A 117 -4.85 -9.51 -0.19
C PRO A 117 -3.63 -8.60 -0.37
N ARG A 118 -3.86 -7.30 -0.60
CA ARG A 118 -2.81 -6.28 -0.82
C ARG A 118 -1.95 -6.54 -2.07
N CYS A 119 -2.55 -7.09 -3.11
CA CYS A 119 -1.95 -7.16 -4.44
C CYS A 119 -2.77 -6.35 -5.43
N GLY A 120 -2.09 -5.68 -6.35
CA GLY A 120 -2.66 -4.99 -7.49
C GLY A 120 -2.35 -5.72 -8.80
N PHE A 121 -2.88 -5.21 -9.90
CA PHE A 121 -2.61 -5.72 -11.22
C PHE A 121 -2.66 -4.63 -12.29
N LEU A 122 -1.99 -4.88 -13.41
CA LEU A 122 -2.16 -4.18 -14.68
C LEU A 122 -2.56 -5.23 -15.73
N SER A 123 -3.48 -4.91 -16.63
CA SER A 123 -3.98 -5.85 -17.65
C SER A 123 -4.14 -5.16 -18.99
N SER A 124 -3.51 -5.72 -20.01
CA SER A 124 -3.57 -5.25 -21.40
C SER A 124 -4.11 -6.39 -22.27
N PRO A 125 -5.45 -6.55 -22.36
CA PRO A 125 -6.07 -7.62 -23.14
C PRO A 125 -5.93 -7.35 -24.65
N ARG A 126 -5.85 -8.43 -25.45
CA ARG A 126 -5.82 -8.31 -26.91
C ARG A 126 -7.19 -7.81 -27.41
N THR A 127 -7.18 -6.80 -28.29
CA THR A 127 -8.39 -6.15 -28.80
C THR A 127 -9.14 -6.99 -29.84
N THR A 128 -8.45 -7.84 -30.60
CA THR A 128 -9.06 -8.63 -31.69
C THR A 128 -8.53 -10.06 -31.75
N GLY A 129 -9.38 -10.99 -32.17
CA GLY A 129 -9.03 -12.40 -32.32
C GLY A 129 -9.01 -13.20 -31.01
N ARG A 130 -8.50 -14.43 -31.08
CA ARG A 130 -8.32 -15.33 -29.93
C ARG A 130 -6.83 -15.41 -29.58
N GLY A 131 -6.53 -15.57 -28.29
CA GLY A 131 -5.16 -15.68 -27.81
C GLY A 131 -4.53 -14.32 -27.46
N GLY A 132 -3.32 -14.33 -26.91
CA GLY A 132 -2.62 -13.12 -26.49
C GLY A 132 -3.17 -12.50 -25.20
N GLY A 133 -2.90 -11.23 -24.99
CA GLY A 133 -3.19 -10.51 -23.76
C GLY A 133 -2.09 -10.66 -22.71
N LEU A 134 -1.82 -9.58 -22.02
CA LEU A 134 -0.74 -9.44 -21.04
C LEU A 134 -1.32 -8.99 -19.69
N ALA A 135 -0.68 -9.40 -18.61
CA ALA A 135 -0.95 -8.84 -17.29
C ALA A 135 0.27 -8.91 -16.37
N ALA A 136 0.32 -8.00 -15.42
CA ALA A 136 1.25 -8.03 -14.31
C ALA A 136 0.48 -8.02 -13.00
N VAL A 137 0.85 -8.89 -12.06
CA VAL A 137 0.32 -8.93 -10.68
C VAL A 137 1.46 -8.58 -9.73
N PHE A 138 1.21 -7.70 -8.77
CA PHE A 138 2.25 -7.20 -7.86
C PHE A 138 1.71 -6.90 -6.46
N LYS A 139 2.58 -6.91 -5.45
CA LYS A 139 2.21 -6.45 -4.11
C LYS A 139 1.96 -4.93 -4.12
N CYS A 140 0.86 -4.47 -3.52
CA CYS A 140 0.53 -3.04 -3.39
C CYS A 140 1.55 -2.22 -2.59
N ALA A 141 2.53 -2.88 -1.95
CA ALA A 141 3.68 -2.21 -1.34
C ALA A 141 4.58 -1.52 -2.38
N PHE A 142 4.48 -1.91 -3.65
CA PHE A 142 5.25 -1.37 -4.77
C PHE A 142 4.29 -0.68 -5.74
N PRO A 143 4.25 0.66 -5.76
CA PRO A 143 3.40 1.39 -6.70
C PRO A 143 3.84 1.15 -8.14
N CYS A 144 2.89 0.90 -9.04
CA CYS A 144 3.15 0.68 -10.46
C CYS A 144 2.41 1.70 -11.33
N ARG A 145 3.09 2.30 -12.31
CA ARG A 145 2.53 3.25 -13.29
C ARG A 145 2.55 2.67 -14.69
N GLU A 146 1.40 2.47 -15.30
CA GLU A 146 1.34 2.09 -16.72
C GLU A 146 1.84 3.24 -17.61
N ILE A 147 2.66 2.91 -18.60
CA ILE A 147 3.23 3.87 -19.56
C ILE A 147 2.70 3.53 -20.94
N SER A 148 2.20 4.55 -21.63
CA SER A 148 1.87 4.44 -23.04
C SER A 148 3.15 4.38 -23.88
N PHE A 149 3.24 3.37 -24.74
CA PHE A 149 4.21 3.29 -25.81
C PHE A 149 3.47 3.18 -27.14
N ASP A 150 4.06 3.70 -28.21
CA ASP A 150 3.45 3.61 -29.54
C ASP A 150 3.26 2.14 -29.91
N SER A 151 2.08 1.78 -30.40
CA SER A 151 1.73 0.37 -30.61
C SER A 151 2.67 -0.30 -31.60
N CYS A 152 3.36 -1.35 -31.17
CA CYS A 152 4.14 -2.22 -32.04
C CYS A 152 3.20 -3.17 -32.80
N SER A 153 3.43 -3.34 -34.10
CA SER A 153 2.59 -4.22 -34.93
C SER A 153 2.97 -5.69 -34.80
N SER A 154 4.23 -5.96 -34.46
CA SER A 154 4.82 -7.29 -34.46
C SER A 154 4.75 -8.05 -33.14
N PHE A 155 4.51 -7.36 -32.02
CA PHE A 155 4.35 -7.97 -30.70
C PHE A 155 3.41 -7.14 -29.82
N GLU A 156 2.81 -7.80 -28.83
CA GLU A 156 2.06 -7.13 -27.76
C GLU A 156 3.01 -6.66 -26.66
N LEU A 157 2.75 -5.47 -26.14
CA LEU A 157 3.57 -4.82 -25.12
C LEU A 157 2.67 -4.27 -24.01
N GLN A 158 3.02 -4.57 -22.76
CA GLN A 158 2.54 -3.87 -21.57
C GLN A 158 3.74 -3.26 -20.87
N LEU A 159 3.74 -1.94 -20.73
CA LEU A 159 4.88 -1.19 -20.20
C LEU A 159 4.46 -0.45 -18.92
N PHE A 160 5.25 -0.55 -17.86
CA PHE A 160 4.99 0.17 -16.62
C PHE A 160 6.24 0.44 -15.79
N GLU A 161 6.25 1.51 -15.02
CA GLU A 161 7.27 1.78 -14.00
C GLU A 161 6.88 1.12 -12.68
N ALA A 162 7.80 0.36 -12.09
CA ALA A 162 7.73 -0.07 -10.71
C ALA A 162 8.53 0.89 -9.82
N HIS A 163 7.87 1.52 -8.87
CA HIS A 163 8.49 2.42 -7.90
C HIS A 163 9.05 1.62 -6.72
N LEU A 164 10.26 1.09 -6.89
CA LEU A 164 11.04 0.40 -5.86
C LEU A 164 11.96 1.44 -5.17
N PRO A 165 13.01 1.08 -4.40
CA PRO A 165 14.00 2.06 -3.93
C PRO A 165 14.59 2.93 -5.06
N VAL A 166 14.60 2.38 -6.27
CA VAL A 166 14.78 3.12 -7.53
C VAL A 166 13.65 2.78 -8.48
N ILE A 167 13.38 3.65 -9.45
CA ILE A 167 12.40 3.37 -10.50
C ILE A 167 13.00 2.32 -11.46
N VAL A 168 12.24 1.25 -11.70
CA VAL A 168 12.57 0.22 -12.68
C VAL A 168 11.46 0.16 -13.72
N LEU A 169 11.81 0.27 -15.00
CA LEU A 169 10.86 0.07 -16.09
C LEU A 169 10.67 -1.43 -16.35
N CYS A 170 9.43 -1.90 -16.30
CA CYS A 170 9.05 -3.28 -16.59
C CYS A 170 8.27 -3.34 -17.90
N ALA A 171 8.72 -4.18 -18.83
CA ALA A 171 8.06 -4.46 -20.09
C ALA A 171 7.66 -5.94 -20.15
N VAL A 172 6.37 -6.21 -20.29
CA VAL A 172 5.85 -7.54 -20.57
C VAL A 172 5.62 -7.65 -22.08
N VAL A 173 6.22 -8.64 -22.72
CA VAL A 173 6.18 -8.83 -24.17
C VAL A 173 5.51 -10.16 -24.51
N TYR A 174 4.68 -10.15 -25.54
CA TYR A 174 4.21 -11.38 -26.19
C TYR A 174 4.32 -11.24 -27.71
N ARG A 175 5.25 -11.99 -28.30
CA ARG A 175 5.38 -12.08 -29.75
C ARG A 175 4.56 -13.27 -30.26
N PRO A 176 3.58 -13.06 -31.16
CA PRO A 176 2.87 -14.17 -31.78
C PRO A 176 3.82 -15.15 -32.50
N PRO A 177 3.50 -16.45 -32.56
CA PRO A 177 4.39 -17.45 -33.15
C PRO A 177 4.52 -17.35 -34.67
N LYS A 178 3.60 -16.64 -35.34
CA LYS A 178 3.67 -16.41 -36.79
C LYS A 178 4.86 -15.52 -37.12
N PHE A 179 5.60 -15.87 -38.17
CA PHE A 179 6.71 -15.05 -38.63
C PHE A 179 6.23 -13.64 -38.99
N ASN A 180 6.92 -12.64 -38.44
CA ASN A 180 6.77 -11.24 -38.80
C ASN A 180 8.17 -10.69 -39.09
N LYS A 181 8.36 -10.17 -40.30
CA LYS A 181 9.62 -9.63 -40.81
C LYS A 181 10.04 -8.33 -40.09
N ASP A 182 9.06 -7.59 -39.57
CA ASP A 182 9.27 -6.27 -38.97
C ASP A 182 9.64 -6.39 -37.47
N PHE A 183 9.55 -7.59 -36.89
CA PHE A 183 9.77 -7.79 -35.45
C PHE A 183 11.14 -7.31 -34.94
N ILE A 184 12.23 -7.63 -35.66
CA ILE A 184 13.58 -7.26 -35.22
C ILE A 184 13.71 -5.74 -35.18
N GLN A 185 13.19 -5.04 -36.20
CA GLN A 185 13.22 -3.58 -36.28
C GLN A 185 12.31 -2.95 -35.21
N ASP A 186 11.05 -3.40 -35.10
CA ASP A 186 10.10 -2.92 -34.09
C ASP A 186 10.67 -3.09 -32.67
N PHE A 187 11.32 -4.22 -32.38
CA PHE A 187 11.93 -4.48 -31.08
C PHE A 187 13.18 -3.62 -30.86
N ALA A 188 14.00 -3.40 -31.89
CA ALA A 188 15.14 -2.50 -31.82
C ALA A 188 14.73 -1.05 -31.50
N ASP A 189 13.70 -0.54 -32.20
CA ASP A 189 13.17 0.81 -31.99
C ASP A 189 12.56 0.95 -30.58
N PHE A 190 11.87 -0.10 -30.11
CA PHE A 190 11.38 -0.17 -28.74
C PHE A 190 12.51 -0.10 -27.71
N VAL A 191 13.53 -0.97 -27.81
CA VAL A 191 14.66 -0.99 -26.87
C VAL A 191 15.43 0.32 -26.90
N ALA A 192 15.70 0.87 -28.09
CA ALA A 192 16.34 2.18 -28.23
C ALA A 192 15.51 3.30 -27.55
N GLY A 193 14.19 3.29 -27.74
CA GLY A 193 13.28 4.28 -27.15
C GLY A 193 13.26 4.28 -25.62
N ILE A 194 13.40 3.10 -24.99
CA ILE A 194 13.45 2.97 -23.53
C ILE A 194 14.86 3.19 -22.97
N ALA A 195 15.91 2.72 -23.65
CA ALA A 195 17.30 2.83 -23.20
C ALA A 195 17.77 4.29 -23.11
N LEU A 196 17.19 5.19 -23.92
CA LEU A 196 17.45 6.64 -23.85
C LEU A 196 16.83 7.32 -22.61
N LYS A 197 15.84 6.70 -21.97
CA LYS A 197 15.04 7.31 -20.90
C LYS A 197 15.27 6.65 -19.54
N TYR A 198 15.72 5.40 -19.53
CA TYR A 198 15.82 4.59 -18.32
C TYR A 198 17.16 3.88 -18.24
N ASP A 199 17.85 4.06 -17.11
CA ASP A 199 19.12 3.39 -16.83
C ASP A 199 18.92 1.95 -16.32
N ARG A 200 17.68 1.57 -15.98
CA ARG A 200 17.32 0.26 -15.43
C ARG A 200 15.97 -0.20 -15.97
N PHE A 201 15.98 -1.33 -16.67
CA PHE A 201 14.75 -1.91 -17.19
C PHE A 201 14.82 -3.43 -17.30
N LEU A 202 13.64 -4.03 -17.18
CA LEU A 202 13.40 -5.46 -17.19
C LEU A 202 12.38 -5.76 -18.30
N ILE A 203 12.77 -6.57 -19.29
CA ILE A 203 11.88 -7.03 -20.36
C ILE A 203 11.67 -8.53 -20.16
N VAL A 204 10.42 -8.94 -19.99
CA VAL A 204 10.03 -10.33 -19.75
C VAL A 204 8.90 -10.72 -20.67
N GLY A 205 8.87 -11.97 -21.12
CA GLY A 205 7.81 -12.35 -22.04
C GLY A 205 8.02 -13.66 -22.75
N ASP A 206 7.00 -14.06 -23.50
CA ASP A 206 7.09 -15.16 -24.44
C ASP A 206 7.37 -14.58 -25.84
N PHE A 207 8.59 -14.84 -26.31
CA PHE A 207 9.07 -14.34 -27.58
C PHE A 207 8.76 -15.30 -28.72
N ASN A 208 8.35 -16.54 -28.47
CA ASN A 208 8.17 -17.56 -29.51
C ASN A 208 9.38 -17.65 -30.47
N ILE A 209 10.59 -17.39 -29.98
CA ILE A 209 11.87 -17.51 -30.70
C ILE A 209 12.67 -18.60 -30.00
N HIS A 210 13.20 -19.56 -30.76
CA HIS A 210 14.00 -20.65 -30.21
C HIS A 210 15.42 -20.15 -29.93
N VAL A 211 15.62 -19.37 -28.87
CA VAL A 211 16.93 -18.74 -28.58
C VAL A 211 18.03 -19.76 -28.32
N CYS A 212 17.67 -20.97 -27.87
CA CYS A 212 18.57 -22.10 -27.71
C CYS A 212 19.08 -22.70 -29.05
N CYS A 213 18.63 -22.20 -30.19
CA CYS A 213 18.97 -22.69 -31.52
C CYS A 213 19.64 -21.59 -32.36
N GLU A 214 20.87 -21.21 -32.00
CA GLU A 214 21.66 -20.15 -32.68
C GLU A 214 21.87 -20.38 -34.18
N SER A 215 21.75 -21.62 -34.66
CA SER A 215 21.81 -21.94 -36.09
C SER A 215 20.65 -21.35 -36.92
N ARG A 216 19.58 -20.88 -36.26
CA ARG A 216 18.45 -20.25 -36.96
C ARG A 216 18.70 -18.75 -37.15
N PRO A 217 18.53 -18.20 -38.37
CA PRO A 217 18.76 -16.78 -38.64
C PRO A 217 18.04 -15.85 -37.67
N MET A 218 16.73 -16.07 -37.45
CA MET A 218 15.93 -15.28 -36.51
C MET A 218 16.47 -15.28 -35.08
N SER A 219 16.97 -16.42 -34.60
CA SER A 219 17.52 -16.52 -33.24
C SER A 219 18.86 -15.79 -33.15
N LYS A 220 19.70 -15.92 -34.18
CA LYS A 220 20.98 -15.21 -34.26
C LYS A 220 20.78 -13.70 -34.34
N ASP A 221 19.95 -13.22 -35.27
CA ASP A 221 19.67 -11.79 -35.45
C ASP A 221 19.10 -11.17 -34.17
N PHE A 222 18.27 -11.92 -33.44
CA PHE A 222 17.71 -11.48 -32.17
C PHE A 222 18.73 -11.46 -31.02
N LEU A 223 19.62 -12.45 -30.95
CA LEU A 223 20.71 -12.47 -29.96
C LEU A 223 21.74 -11.36 -30.23
N ASP A 224 22.12 -11.15 -31.49
CA ASP A 224 23.01 -10.06 -31.91
C ASP A 224 22.38 -8.69 -31.58
N LEU A 225 21.06 -8.54 -31.73
CA LEU A 225 20.34 -7.33 -31.33
C LEU A 225 20.38 -7.09 -29.82
N ILE A 226 20.08 -8.12 -29.02
CA ILE A 226 20.12 -8.03 -27.55
C ILE A 226 21.54 -7.65 -27.07
N ASP A 227 22.56 -8.27 -27.65
CA ASP A 227 23.97 -7.97 -27.34
C ASP A 227 24.34 -6.53 -27.71
N SER A 228 23.86 -6.03 -28.86
CA SER A 228 24.12 -4.65 -29.30
C SER A 228 23.59 -3.58 -28.33
N PHE A 229 22.54 -3.90 -27.55
CA PHE A 229 21.99 -3.04 -26.50
C PHE A 229 22.51 -3.38 -25.10
N SER A 230 23.50 -4.27 -25.00
CA SER A 230 24.07 -4.75 -23.72
C SER A 230 23.00 -5.34 -22.79
N LEU A 231 21.96 -5.96 -23.35
CA LEU A 231 20.93 -6.63 -22.58
C LEU A 231 21.42 -8.00 -22.12
N THR A 232 21.23 -8.30 -20.84
CA THR A 232 21.55 -9.62 -20.29
C THR A 232 20.31 -10.52 -20.32
N GLN A 233 20.36 -11.61 -21.07
CA GLN A 233 19.38 -12.69 -21.00
C GLN A 233 19.80 -13.67 -19.90
N SER A 234 18.91 -13.91 -18.92
CA SER A 234 19.25 -14.75 -17.75
C SER A 234 18.73 -16.19 -17.82
N VAL A 235 17.78 -16.51 -18.73
CA VAL A 235 17.09 -17.82 -18.77
C VAL A 235 17.94 -18.87 -19.47
N THR A 236 18.47 -19.79 -18.68
CA THR A 236 19.23 -20.95 -19.15
C THR A 236 18.42 -22.24 -18.94
N GLY A 237 17.86 -22.76 -20.03
CA GLY A 237 17.10 -24.02 -20.02
C GLY A 237 15.74 -23.95 -20.73
N PRO A 238 15.09 -25.10 -20.95
CA PRO A 238 13.82 -25.17 -21.67
C PRO A 238 12.71 -24.53 -20.85
N THR A 239 11.90 -23.67 -21.49
CA THR A 239 10.72 -23.03 -20.88
C THR A 239 9.42 -23.58 -21.46
N HIS A 240 9.48 -24.54 -22.38
CA HIS A 240 8.34 -25.22 -22.97
C HIS A 240 8.50 -26.73 -22.82
N GLU A 241 7.40 -27.47 -22.68
CA GLU A 241 7.38 -28.95 -22.57
C GLU A 241 8.04 -29.68 -23.75
N LYS A 242 8.31 -28.96 -24.85
CA LYS A 242 8.96 -29.46 -26.08
C LYS A 242 10.48 -29.25 -26.06
N GLY A 243 11.04 -28.69 -24.99
CA GLY A 243 12.49 -28.56 -24.80
C GLY A 243 13.12 -27.28 -25.37
N HIS A 244 12.34 -26.28 -25.76
CA HIS A 244 12.85 -25.00 -26.25
C HIS A 244 12.74 -23.90 -25.20
N THR A 245 13.63 -22.92 -25.26
CA THR A 245 13.59 -21.68 -24.49
C THR A 245 12.88 -20.63 -25.33
N LEU A 246 11.65 -20.27 -24.93
CA LEU A 246 10.79 -19.29 -25.61
C LEU A 246 10.49 -18.08 -24.71
N ASP A 247 10.44 -18.32 -23.40
CA ASP A 247 10.14 -17.35 -22.37
C ASP A 247 11.45 -16.75 -21.87
N LEU A 248 11.63 -15.44 -22.02
CA LEU A 248 12.89 -14.76 -21.76
C LEU A 248 12.75 -13.74 -20.65
N VAL A 249 13.87 -13.55 -19.94
CA VAL A 249 14.08 -12.49 -18.96
C VAL A 249 15.33 -11.74 -19.42
N LEU A 250 15.11 -10.54 -19.96
CA LEU A 250 16.15 -9.62 -20.42
C LEU A 250 16.26 -8.45 -19.44
N SER A 251 17.46 -8.06 -19.08
CA SER A 251 17.70 -7.01 -18.10
C SER A 251 18.81 -6.05 -18.53
N TYR A 252 18.67 -4.78 -18.14
CA TYR A 252 19.67 -3.75 -18.29
C TYR A 252 19.82 -3.02 -16.95
N GLY A 253 21.06 -2.88 -16.47
CA GLY A 253 21.37 -2.18 -15.21
C GLY A 253 20.81 -2.85 -13.93
N LEU A 254 20.44 -4.14 -14.01
CA LEU A 254 19.85 -4.92 -12.92
C LEU A 254 20.57 -6.27 -12.80
N ASP A 255 20.78 -6.73 -11.57
CA ASP A 255 21.26 -8.09 -11.33
C ASP A 255 20.06 -9.03 -11.20
N VAL A 256 19.98 -9.99 -12.12
CA VAL A 256 18.86 -10.93 -12.26
C VAL A 256 19.38 -12.37 -12.28
N ALA A 257 18.90 -13.16 -11.32
CA ALA A 257 19.25 -14.57 -11.18
C ALA A 257 18.01 -15.47 -11.29
N ILE A 258 18.05 -16.45 -12.19
CA ILE A 258 16.97 -17.45 -12.31
C ILE A 258 17.04 -18.42 -11.14
N SER A 259 15.97 -18.49 -10.36
CA SER A 259 15.88 -19.36 -9.19
C SER A 259 15.38 -20.75 -9.56
N GLU A 260 14.35 -20.83 -10.40
CA GLU A 260 13.77 -22.10 -10.83
C GLU A 260 13.01 -21.96 -12.15
N ILE A 261 13.13 -22.96 -13.03
CA ILE A 261 12.22 -23.17 -14.16
C ILE A 261 11.33 -24.35 -13.80
N CYS A 262 10.06 -24.06 -13.54
CA CYS A 262 9.14 -25.00 -12.91
C CYS A 262 8.27 -25.70 -13.94
N ASP A 263 8.21 -27.03 -13.91
CA ASP A 263 7.08 -27.73 -14.51
C ASP A 263 5.95 -27.84 -13.48
N THR A 264 4.96 -26.96 -13.66
CA THR A 264 3.77 -26.88 -12.82
C THR A 264 2.61 -27.71 -13.37
N CYS A 265 2.71 -28.21 -14.61
CA CYS A 265 1.65 -28.90 -15.34
C CYS A 265 0.35 -28.08 -15.52
N ILE A 266 0.41 -26.76 -15.30
CA ILE A 266 -0.71 -25.81 -15.44
C ILE A 266 -0.83 -25.31 -16.89
N SER A 267 0.31 -25.20 -17.57
CA SER A 267 0.47 -24.83 -18.97
C SER A 267 1.51 -25.76 -19.61
N ASP A 268 1.62 -25.73 -20.94
CA ASP A 268 2.74 -26.34 -21.69
C ASP A 268 4.02 -25.51 -21.58
N HIS A 269 3.89 -24.24 -21.21
CA HIS A 269 5.00 -23.41 -20.76
C HIS A 269 5.32 -23.66 -19.28
N LEU A 270 6.61 -23.60 -18.98
CA LEU A 270 7.23 -23.81 -17.69
C LEU A 270 7.51 -22.43 -17.07
N PRO A 271 6.84 -22.07 -15.96
CA PRO A 271 7.08 -20.78 -15.33
C PRO A 271 8.54 -20.57 -14.92
N VAL A 272 9.04 -19.38 -15.19
CA VAL A 272 10.40 -18.96 -14.83
C VAL A 272 10.29 -18.09 -13.58
N VAL A 273 10.85 -18.54 -12.46
CA VAL A 273 10.92 -17.79 -11.21
C VAL A 273 12.35 -17.28 -11.05
N PHE A 274 12.49 -16.01 -10.73
CA PHE A 274 13.77 -15.34 -10.66
C PHE A 274 13.79 -14.27 -9.58
N THR A 275 14.99 -13.85 -9.21
CA THR A 275 15.22 -12.74 -8.29
C THR A 275 15.83 -11.57 -9.03
N MET A 276 15.43 -10.36 -8.64
CA MET A 276 16.03 -9.12 -9.08
C MET A 276 16.56 -8.37 -7.87
N VAL A 277 17.82 -7.96 -7.93
CA VAL A 277 18.46 -7.16 -6.87
C VAL A 277 18.44 -5.70 -7.31
N VAL A 278 17.96 -4.84 -6.41
CA VAL A 278 17.88 -3.40 -6.65
C VAL A 278 18.69 -2.67 -5.57
N PRO A 279 19.63 -1.79 -5.96
CA PRO A 279 20.37 -0.98 -5.02
C PRO A 279 19.42 -0.17 -4.13
N CYS A 280 19.61 -0.27 -2.82
CA CYS A 280 18.80 0.49 -1.88
C CYS A 280 19.23 1.96 -1.89
N SER A 281 18.29 2.86 -2.16
CA SER A 281 18.46 4.28 -1.84
C SER A 281 17.99 4.49 -0.40
N ASP A 282 18.69 5.33 0.37
CA ASP A 282 18.48 5.62 1.81
C ASP A 282 17.07 6.15 2.21
N THR A 283 16.07 6.10 1.32
CA THR A 283 14.81 6.85 1.44
C THR A 283 13.54 6.03 1.63
N LEU A 284 13.58 4.69 1.61
CA LEU A 284 12.36 3.90 1.86
C LEU A 284 12.26 3.44 3.31
N SER A 285 11.53 4.23 4.10
CA SER A 285 11.08 3.85 5.43
C SER A 285 10.19 2.60 5.34
N VAL A 286 10.55 1.59 6.13
CA VAL A 286 9.76 0.38 6.36
C VAL A 286 8.34 0.80 6.76
N SER A 287 7.35 0.21 6.09
CA SER A 287 5.93 0.53 6.30
C SER A 287 5.57 0.49 7.79
N PRO A 288 4.86 1.50 8.33
CA PRO A 288 4.45 1.45 9.72
C PRO A 288 3.45 0.32 9.93
N ALA A 289 3.69 -0.48 10.98
CA ALA A 289 2.73 -1.45 11.47
C ALA A 289 1.40 -0.72 11.72
N CYS A 290 0.29 -1.30 11.23
CA CYS A 290 -1.04 -0.75 11.47
C CYS A 290 -1.36 -0.85 12.97
N CYS A 291 -1.21 0.25 13.69
CA CYS A 291 -1.54 0.34 15.12
C CYS A 291 -3.03 0.60 15.31
N VAL A 292 -3.65 -0.10 16.26
CA VAL A 292 -5.07 0.03 16.58
C VAL A 292 -5.37 0.15 18.06
N ARG A 293 -6.36 0.97 18.41
CA ARG A 293 -6.98 1.03 19.74
C ARG A 293 -8.33 0.33 19.72
N ALA A 294 -8.68 -0.34 20.82
CA ALA A 294 -10.00 -0.93 21.01
C ALA A 294 -10.92 0.10 21.69
N ILE A 295 -11.96 0.54 20.98
CA ILE A 295 -12.96 1.47 21.51
C ILE A 295 -14.29 0.71 21.62
N ASN A 296 -14.81 0.61 22.84
CA ASN A 296 -16.05 -0.07 23.16
C ASN A 296 -16.75 0.63 24.35
N PRO A 297 -17.96 0.22 24.75
CA PRO A 297 -18.68 0.86 25.86
C PRO A 297 -17.91 0.83 27.20
N GLN A 298 -17.10 -0.20 27.44
CA GLN A 298 -16.24 -0.26 28.64
C GLN A 298 -15.14 0.81 28.59
N THR A 299 -14.54 1.04 27.41
CA THR A 299 -13.60 2.15 27.19
C THR A 299 -14.25 3.50 27.48
N ALA A 300 -15.49 3.73 27.01
CA ALA A 300 -16.22 4.97 27.26
C ALA A 300 -16.52 5.17 28.76
N SER A 301 -16.92 4.11 29.46
CA SER A 301 -17.17 4.14 30.90
C SER A 301 -15.89 4.43 31.70
N GLN A 302 -14.78 3.76 31.37
CA GLN A 302 -13.49 3.99 32.02
C GLN A 302 -12.95 5.40 31.72
N PHE A 303 -13.06 5.86 30.47
CA PHE A 303 -12.70 7.22 30.08
C PHE A 303 -13.47 8.24 30.92
N SER A 304 -14.80 8.10 30.99
CA SER A 304 -15.65 9.00 31.76
C SER A 304 -15.31 9.01 33.26
N ALA A 305 -15.02 7.84 33.84
CA ALA A 305 -14.63 7.74 35.25
C ALA A 305 -13.28 8.43 35.53
N THR A 306 -12.28 8.20 34.69
CA THR A 306 -10.96 8.83 34.85
C THR A 306 -11.02 10.34 34.58
N PHE A 307 -11.81 10.78 33.60
CA PHE A 307 -11.98 12.20 33.29
C PHE A 307 -12.60 12.99 34.44
N LYS A 308 -13.60 12.43 35.14
CA LYS A 308 -14.20 13.06 36.34
C LYS A 308 -13.19 13.26 37.48
N ASN A 309 -12.17 12.42 37.55
CA ASN A 309 -11.10 12.51 38.54
C ASN A 309 -9.92 13.39 38.06
N SER A 310 -10.01 13.98 36.86
CA SER A 310 -8.96 14.80 36.29
C SER A 310 -9.07 16.27 36.71
N VAL A 311 -7.95 16.98 36.60
CA VAL A 311 -7.83 18.42 36.95
C VAL A 311 -8.81 19.28 36.13
N LEU A 312 -9.14 18.86 34.91
CA LEU A 312 -10.06 19.55 34.00
C LEU A 312 -11.50 19.65 34.50
N TYR A 313 -11.93 18.78 35.42
CA TYR A 313 -13.28 18.81 35.94
C TYR A 313 -13.52 20.02 36.86
N ASN A 314 -12.45 20.65 37.38
CA ASN A 314 -12.48 21.74 38.37
C ASN A 314 -11.73 23.01 37.94
N LEU A 315 -11.44 23.20 36.65
CA LEU A 315 -10.73 24.39 36.19
C LEU A 315 -11.60 25.65 36.32
N GLY A 316 -11.12 26.62 37.10
CA GLY A 316 -11.72 27.94 37.28
C GLY A 316 -11.32 28.96 36.21
N ASP A 317 -12.01 30.10 36.21
CA ASP A 317 -12.18 31.08 35.12
C ASP A 317 -10.94 31.87 34.63
N PHE A 318 -9.69 31.47 34.91
CA PHE A 318 -8.51 32.33 34.68
C PHE A 318 -7.47 31.82 33.66
N LEU A 319 -7.79 30.82 32.85
CA LEU A 319 -6.84 30.30 31.85
C LEU A 319 -7.09 30.89 30.45
N ASN A 320 -6.00 31.16 29.73
CA ASN A 320 -6.04 31.51 28.32
C ASN A 320 -6.62 30.33 27.51
N VAL A 321 -7.38 30.64 26.46
CA VAL A 321 -7.99 29.69 25.53
C VAL A 321 -6.97 28.67 24.97
N GLU A 322 -5.74 29.10 24.65
CA GLU A 322 -4.68 28.20 24.16
C GLU A 322 -4.24 27.17 25.22
N GLU A 323 -4.09 27.61 26.47
CA GLU A 323 -3.71 26.73 27.58
C GLU A 323 -4.83 25.75 27.90
N LEU A 324 -6.09 26.22 27.88
CA LEU A 324 -7.24 25.36 28.09
C LEU A 324 -7.32 24.25 27.04
N VAL A 325 -7.10 24.57 25.76
CA VAL A 325 -7.08 23.56 24.68
C VAL A 325 -5.93 22.57 24.88
N SER A 326 -4.72 23.07 25.18
CA SER A 326 -3.54 22.24 25.40
C SER A 326 -3.75 21.24 26.55
N ILE A 327 -4.28 21.70 27.69
CA ILE A 327 -4.55 20.85 28.85
C ILE A 327 -5.69 19.86 28.52
N PHE A 328 -6.74 20.30 27.82
CA PHE A 328 -7.82 19.44 27.38
C PHE A 328 -7.31 18.29 26.50
N ASP A 329 -6.56 18.60 25.46
CA ASP A 329 -6.02 17.62 24.52
C ASP A 329 -5.02 16.69 25.20
N ALA A 330 -4.11 17.21 26.03
CA ALA A 330 -3.14 16.41 26.77
C ALA A 330 -3.82 15.42 27.71
N THR A 331 -4.78 15.89 28.52
CA THR A 331 -5.50 15.05 29.48
C THR A 331 -6.32 13.99 28.77
N CYS A 332 -7.08 14.36 27.72
CA CYS A 332 -7.88 13.40 26.96
C CYS A 332 -6.99 12.34 26.29
N THR A 333 -5.84 12.76 25.75
CA THR A 333 -4.87 11.86 25.13
C THR A 333 -4.24 10.92 26.15
N GLU A 334 -3.87 11.40 27.33
CA GLU A 334 -3.31 10.60 28.42
C GLU A 334 -4.32 9.57 28.94
N ILE A 335 -5.56 10.00 29.21
CA ILE A 335 -6.64 9.10 29.62
C ILE A 335 -6.85 8.04 28.53
N LEU A 336 -6.93 8.43 27.26
CA LEU A 336 -7.13 7.50 26.14
C LEU A 336 -5.96 6.52 25.99
N ASN A 337 -4.72 6.98 26.23
CA ASN A 337 -3.52 6.14 26.26
C ASN A 337 -3.57 5.09 27.36
N SER A 338 -4.10 5.46 28.53
CA SER A 338 -4.27 4.57 29.67
C SER A 338 -5.41 3.57 29.48
N VAL A 339 -6.61 4.03 29.12
CA VAL A 339 -7.81 3.18 29.02
C VAL A 339 -7.87 2.34 27.74
N ALA A 340 -7.21 2.79 26.67
CA ALA A 340 -7.20 2.13 25.37
C ALA A 340 -5.86 2.32 24.63
N PRO A 341 -4.77 1.67 25.09
CA PRO A 341 -3.45 1.80 24.47
C PRO A 341 -3.42 1.33 23.01
N LEU A 342 -2.50 1.89 22.21
CA LEU A 342 -2.22 1.42 20.85
C LEU A 342 -1.64 0.02 20.89
N ARG A 343 -2.13 -0.84 20.00
CA ARG A 343 -1.60 -2.19 19.79
C ARG A 343 -1.36 -2.43 18.32
N GLU A 344 -0.24 -3.04 17.97
CA GLU A 344 -0.02 -3.48 16.61
C GLU A 344 -1.04 -4.54 16.19
N LYS A 345 -1.70 -4.30 15.06
CA LYS A 345 -2.62 -5.28 14.49
C LYS A 345 -1.88 -6.15 13.49
N ARG A 346 -1.56 -7.38 13.89
CA ARG A 346 -1.28 -8.44 12.93
C ARG A 346 -2.58 -8.73 12.16
N ILE A 347 -2.61 -8.34 10.89
CA ILE A 347 -3.76 -8.59 10.03
C ILE A 347 -3.80 -10.09 9.80
N LYS A 348 -4.86 -10.72 10.29
CA LYS A 348 -5.13 -12.12 9.94
C LYS A 348 -5.51 -12.14 8.46
N PRO A 349 -4.95 -13.06 7.65
CA PRO A 349 -5.37 -13.20 6.27
C PRO A 349 -6.89 -13.37 6.22
N GLN A 350 -7.53 -12.70 5.28
CA GLN A 350 -8.95 -12.82 5.07
C GLN A 350 -9.27 -14.31 4.86
N LYS A 351 -10.15 -14.86 5.67
CA LYS A 351 -10.51 -16.28 5.53
C LYS A 351 -11.30 -16.42 4.23
N GLU A 352 -10.71 -17.07 3.25
CA GLU A 352 -11.38 -17.49 2.03
C GLU A 352 -12.33 -18.66 2.35
N PRO A 353 -13.66 -18.44 2.39
CA PRO A 353 -14.60 -19.46 2.86
C PRO A 353 -14.64 -20.70 1.96
N TRP A 354 -14.28 -20.54 0.68
CA TRP A 354 -14.15 -21.63 -0.28
C TRP A 354 -12.93 -22.54 -0.05
N LEU A 355 -11.94 -22.09 0.73
CA LEU A 355 -10.80 -22.93 1.17
C LEU A 355 -11.15 -23.74 2.43
N ASN A 356 -12.15 -24.60 2.30
CA ASN A 356 -12.65 -25.50 3.33
C ASN A 356 -11.81 -26.79 3.48
N VAL A 357 -12.24 -27.70 4.35
CA VAL A 357 -11.53 -28.96 4.65
C VAL A 357 -11.34 -29.82 3.39
N ASN A 358 -12.35 -29.89 2.52
CA ASN A 358 -12.31 -30.68 1.28
C ASN A 358 -11.34 -30.08 0.25
N THR A 359 -11.40 -28.77 0.01
CA THR A 359 -10.48 -28.14 -0.95
C THR A 359 -9.04 -28.19 -0.45
N ARG A 360 -8.82 -28.08 0.88
CA ARG A 360 -7.49 -28.28 1.50
C ARG A 360 -6.99 -29.71 1.38
N SER A 361 -7.85 -30.73 1.51
CA SER A 361 -7.43 -32.13 1.34
C SER A 361 -7.02 -32.41 -0.11
N LEU A 362 -7.76 -31.89 -1.08
CA LEU A 362 -7.41 -31.96 -2.50
C LEU A 362 -6.09 -31.23 -2.81
N ARG A 363 -5.87 -30.04 -2.24
CA ARG A 363 -4.59 -29.32 -2.36
C ARG A 363 -3.42 -30.15 -1.84
N ARG A 364 -3.58 -30.81 -0.68
CA ARG A 364 -2.56 -31.73 -0.13
C ARG A 364 -2.31 -32.91 -1.06
N ALA A 365 -3.37 -33.50 -1.63
CA ALA A 365 -3.24 -34.59 -2.60
C ALA A 365 -2.46 -34.14 -3.85
N CYS A 366 -2.74 -32.95 -4.39
CA CYS A 366 -1.99 -32.36 -5.50
C CYS A 366 -0.50 -32.25 -5.17
N ARG A 367 -0.14 -31.72 -3.99
CA ARG A 367 1.27 -31.60 -3.57
C ARG A 367 1.97 -32.94 -3.36
N THR A 368 1.24 -33.97 -2.96
CA THR A 368 1.80 -35.33 -2.86
C THR A 368 2.02 -35.94 -4.24
N ALA A 369 1.07 -35.80 -5.16
CA ALA A 369 1.22 -36.25 -6.54
C ALA A 369 2.35 -35.49 -7.27
N GLU A 370 2.47 -34.18 -7.04
CA GLU A 370 3.55 -33.33 -7.57
C GLU A 370 4.92 -33.85 -7.14
N ARG A 371 5.11 -34.11 -5.84
CA ARG A 371 6.37 -34.66 -5.31
C ARG A 371 6.67 -36.05 -5.86
N LYS A 372 5.65 -36.90 -6.01
CA LYS A 372 5.80 -38.24 -6.58
C LYS A 372 6.25 -38.16 -8.03
N TRP A 373 5.56 -37.38 -8.85
CA TRP A 373 5.90 -37.20 -10.25
C TRP A 373 7.27 -36.53 -10.44
N LYS A 374 7.63 -35.54 -9.63
CA LYS A 374 8.98 -34.95 -9.65
C LYS A 374 10.07 -35.98 -9.35
N LYS A 375 9.77 -37.00 -8.53
CA LYS A 375 10.70 -38.08 -8.17
C LYS A 375 10.79 -39.16 -9.26
N ASP A 376 9.66 -39.64 -9.77
CA ASP A 376 9.62 -40.80 -10.67
C ASP A 376 9.63 -40.43 -12.16
N LYS A 377 9.24 -39.21 -12.51
CA LYS A 377 9.09 -38.71 -13.89
C LYS A 377 8.24 -39.61 -14.79
N LEU A 378 7.33 -40.41 -14.21
CA LEU A 378 6.47 -41.32 -14.96
C LEU A 378 5.24 -40.60 -15.53
N GLN A 379 4.85 -40.97 -16.75
CA GLN A 379 3.65 -40.42 -17.40
C GLN A 379 2.37 -40.68 -16.61
N VAL A 380 2.27 -41.84 -15.93
CA VAL A 380 1.13 -42.18 -15.08
C VAL A 380 1.05 -41.22 -13.89
N SER A 381 2.18 -40.90 -13.26
CA SER A 381 2.23 -39.94 -12.14
C SER A 381 1.91 -38.51 -12.60
N LEU A 382 2.34 -38.13 -13.81
CA LEU A 382 1.96 -36.86 -14.44
C LEU A 382 0.45 -36.77 -14.67
N GLN A 383 -0.18 -37.83 -15.20
CA GLN A 383 -1.62 -37.85 -15.45
C GLN A 383 -2.40 -37.74 -14.13
N ILE A 384 -1.98 -38.47 -13.09
CA ILE A 384 -2.58 -38.38 -11.74
C ILE A 384 -2.52 -36.94 -11.21
N LEU A 385 -1.38 -36.26 -11.38
CA LEU A 385 -1.23 -34.87 -10.98
C LEU A 385 -2.20 -33.96 -11.75
N LYS A 386 -2.26 -34.10 -13.08
CA LYS A 386 -3.17 -33.31 -13.93
C LYS A 386 -4.64 -33.50 -13.53
N ASP A 387 -5.05 -34.73 -13.26
CA ASP A 387 -6.42 -35.05 -12.82
C ASP A 387 -6.73 -34.44 -11.44
N LEU A 388 -5.78 -34.50 -10.51
CA LEU A 388 -5.93 -33.91 -9.19
C LEU A 388 -6.00 -32.38 -9.24
N LEU A 389 -5.20 -31.73 -10.10
CA LEU A 389 -5.26 -30.28 -10.31
C LEU A 389 -6.64 -29.86 -10.83
N HIS A 390 -7.19 -30.57 -11.82
CA HIS A 390 -8.54 -30.33 -12.33
C HIS A 390 -9.61 -30.53 -11.24
N LYS A 391 -9.52 -31.61 -10.46
CA LYS A 391 -10.44 -31.88 -9.34
C LYS A 391 -10.37 -30.80 -8.27
N TYR A 392 -9.16 -30.38 -7.88
CA TYR A 392 -8.95 -29.32 -6.91
C TYR A 392 -9.60 -28.02 -7.38
N GLN A 393 -9.34 -27.61 -8.61
CA GLN A 393 -9.87 -26.38 -9.15
C GLN A 393 -11.40 -26.42 -9.27
N GLY A 394 -11.97 -27.53 -9.74
CA GLY A 394 -13.41 -27.73 -9.78
C GLY A 394 -14.05 -27.65 -8.39
N ALA A 395 -13.42 -28.26 -7.37
CA ALA A 395 -13.90 -28.22 -6.00
C ALA A 395 -13.85 -26.80 -5.41
N VAL A 396 -12.79 -26.03 -5.65
CA VAL A 396 -12.69 -24.64 -5.19
C VAL A 396 -13.74 -23.76 -5.88
N LYS A 397 -13.92 -23.89 -7.19
CA LYS A 397 -14.94 -23.16 -7.95
C LYS A 397 -16.35 -23.48 -7.45
N SER A 398 -16.66 -24.77 -7.25
CA SER A 398 -17.95 -25.20 -6.70
C SER A 398 -18.19 -24.64 -5.29
N ALA A 399 -17.19 -24.71 -4.40
CA ALA A 399 -17.30 -24.17 -3.05
C ALA A 399 -17.51 -22.65 -3.04
N LYS A 400 -16.83 -21.90 -3.92
CA LYS A 400 -17.01 -20.46 -4.07
C LYS A 400 -18.40 -20.12 -4.60
N THR A 401 -18.86 -20.80 -5.65
CA THR A 401 -20.22 -20.62 -6.18
C THR A 401 -21.26 -20.89 -5.11
N HIS A 402 -21.15 -21.99 -4.37
CA HIS A 402 -22.09 -22.32 -3.30
C HIS A 402 -22.12 -21.24 -2.21
N TYR A 403 -20.95 -20.76 -1.77
CA TYR A 403 -20.84 -19.70 -0.77
C TYR A 403 -21.51 -18.39 -1.24
N LEU A 404 -21.21 -17.95 -2.47
CA LEU A 404 -21.79 -16.73 -3.03
C LEU A 404 -23.30 -16.85 -3.21
N SER A 405 -23.79 -17.97 -3.75
CA SER A 405 -25.23 -18.22 -3.89
C SER A 405 -25.96 -18.22 -2.55
N HIS A 406 -25.39 -18.86 -1.53
CA HIS A 406 -25.95 -18.85 -0.17
C HIS A 406 -25.97 -17.43 0.42
N LEU A 407 -24.90 -16.65 0.21
CA LEU A 407 -24.81 -15.28 0.70
C LEU A 407 -25.84 -14.35 0.04
N VAL A 408 -26.06 -14.50 -1.27
CA VAL A 408 -27.12 -13.80 -2.01
C VAL A 408 -28.50 -14.19 -1.47
N ALA A 409 -28.79 -15.50 -1.35
CA ALA A 409 -30.06 -16.00 -0.84
C ALA A 409 -30.36 -15.51 0.59
N SER A 410 -29.34 -15.46 1.45
CA SER A 410 -29.46 -15.02 2.85
C SER A 410 -29.63 -13.51 3.02
N ASN A 411 -29.31 -12.70 2.00
CA ASN A 411 -29.32 -11.24 2.07
C ASN A 411 -30.23 -10.58 1.03
N THR A 412 -31.21 -11.31 0.51
CA THR A 412 -32.20 -10.81 -0.49
C THR A 412 -32.90 -9.52 -0.05
N GLN A 413 -33.17 -9.37 1.25
CA GLN A 413 -33.79 -8.18 1.83
C GLN A 413 -32.79 -7.04 2.14
N ARG A 414 -31.51 -7.19 1.78
CA ARG A 414 -30.42 -6.22 2.07
C ARG A 414 -29.60 -5.92 0.80
N PRO A 415 -30.16 -5.18 -0.17
CA PRO A 415 -29.51 -4.93 -1.45
C PRO A 415 -28.16 -4.24 -1.33
N GLN A 416 -27.93 -3.41 -0.30
CA GLN A 416 -26.63 -2.76 -0.07
C GLN A 416 -25.50 -3.78 0.20
N VAL A 417 -25.78 -4.87 0.90
CA VAL A 417 -24.79 -5.93 1.20
C VAL A 417 -24.44 -6.66 -0.09
N ILE A 418 -25.45 -6.96 -0.90
CA ILE A 418 -25.30 -7.62 -2.21
C ILE A 418 -24.48 -6.72 -3.15
N PHE A 419 -24.85 -5.44 -3.28
CA PHE A 419 -24.16 -4.50 -4.16
C PHE A 419 -22.70 -4.29 -3.74
N LYS A 420 -22.44 -4.17 -2.43
CA LYS A 420 -21.07 -4.06 -1.90
C LYS A 420 -20.23 -5.29 -2.25
N MET A 421 -20.81 -6.49 -2.15
CA MET A 421 -20.15 -7.74 -2.53
C MET A 421 -19.89 -7.80 -4.04
N PHE A 422 -20.90 -7.53 -4.89
CA PHE A 422 -20.71 -7.51 -6.35
C PHE A 422 -19.64 -6.50 -6.76
N ASN A 423 -19.68 -5.30 -6.17
CA ASN A 423 -18.68 -4.27 -6.44
C ASN A 423 -17.26 -4.76 -6.09
N SER A 424 -17.08 -5.51 -5.00
CA SER A 424 -15.77 -6.09 -4.64
C SER A 424 -15.29 -7.21 -5.57
N LEU A 425 -16.20 -7.92 -6.24
CA LEU A 425 -15.86 -8.98 -7.20
C LEU A 425 -15.54 -8.42 -8.59
N ILE A 426 -16.27 -7.38 -9.00
CA ILE A 426 -16.10 -6.74 -10.31
C ILE A 426 -14.92 -5.76 -10.28
N ASN A 427 -14.68 -5.11 -9.13
CA ASN A 427 -13.61 -4.14 -8.92
C ASN A 427 -12.67 -4.62 -7.80
N PRO A 428 -11.84 -5.65 -8.05
CA PRO A 428 -11.01 -6.28 -7.01
C PRO A 428 -9.87 -5.41 -6.48
N CYS A 429 -9.65 -4.23 -7.06
CA CYS A 429 -8.60 -3.29 -6.65
C CYS A 429 -9.17 -1.87 -6.64
N GLU A 430 -9.67 -1.40 -5.50
CA GLU A 430 -9.77 0.05 -5.29
C GLU A 430 -8.33 0.53 -5.07
N ASN A 431 -7.84 1.42 -5.95
CA ASN A 431 -6.46 1.94 -5.98
C ASN A 431 -6.05 2.62 -4.67
N ASP A 432 -5.74 1.86 -3.63
CA ASP A 432 -4.98 2.30 -2.46
C ASP A 432 -3.50 2.01 -2.73
N CYS A 433 -2.94 2.59 -3.80
CA CYS A 433 -1.59 2.24 -4.28
C CYS A 433 -0.49 3.21 -3.80
N ALA A 434 -0.84 4.32 -3.14
CA ALA A 434 0.17 5.22 -2.58
C ALA A 434 0.29 4.99 -1.06
N VAL A 435 1.39 4.36 -0.64
CA VAL A 435 1.82 4.43 0.76
C VAL A 435 2.25 5.88 1.02
N PRO A 436 1.69 6.57 2.04
CA PRO A 436 2.08 7.95 2.33
C PRO A 436 3.56 8.04 2.67
N SER A 437 4.31 8.88 1.98
CA SER A 437 5.67 9.29 2.33
C SER A 437 5.72 10.79 2.60
N THR A 438 6.69 11.25 3.38
CA THR A 438 6.89 12.68 3.68
C THR A 438 7.06 13.48 2.39
N LEU A 439 7.91 13.00 1.48
CA LEU A 439 8.14 13.62 0.18
C LEU A 439 6.85 13.72 -0.65
N LEU A 440 6.03 12.67 -0.68
CA LEU A 440 4.76 12.69 -1.40
C LEU A 440 3.79 13.71 -0.78
N CYS A 441 3.73 13.79 0.55
CA CYS A 441 2.92 14.79 1.25
C CYS A 441 3.37 16.22 0.94
N GLU A 442 4.67 16.49 0.93
CA GLU A 442 5.24 17.79 0.57
C GLU A 442 4.92 18.16 -0.89
N ASN A 443 5.05 17.22 -1.82
CA ASN A 443 4.70 17.41 -3.21
C ASN A 443 3.22 17.77 -3.40
N PHE A 444 2.30 17.09 -2.69
CA PHE A 444 0.88 17.44 -2.70
C PHE A 444 0.62 18.83 -2.11
N LEU A 445 1.26 19.15 -0.98
CA LEU A 445 1.09 20.44 -0.32
C LEU A 445 1.53 21.58 -1.25
N LYS A 446 2.72 21.47 -1.83
CA LYS A 446 3.25 22.44 -2.81
C LYS A 446 2.31 22.57 -4.01
N HIS A 447 1.88 21.46 -4.60
CA HIS A 447 0.95 21.47 -5.73
C HIS A 447 -0.35 22.25 -5.43
N PHE A 448 -0.95 22.02 -4.27
CA PHE A 448 -2.19 22.71 -3.90
C PHE A 448 -1.98 24.20 -3.60
N ILE A 449 -0.87 24.57 -2.95
CA ILE A 449 -0.51 25.98 -2.69
C ILE A 449 -0.28 26.71 -4.01
N ASP A 450 0.57 26.17 -4.88
CA ASP A 450 0.93 26.79 -6.16
C ASP A 450 -0.31 27.00 -7.05
N LYS A 451 -1.23 26.03 -7.03
CA LYS A 451 -2.50 26.13 -7.76
C LYS A 451 -3.38 27.28 -7.26
N ILE A 452 -3.46 27.50 -5.95
CA ILE A 452 -4.23 28.62 -5.36
C ILE A 452 -3.56 29.95 -5.71
N ALA A 453 -2.23 30.03 -5.60
CA ALA A 453 -1.47 31.22 -5.98
C ALA A 453 -1.73 31.60 -7.45
N GLY A 454 -1.71 30.62 -8.37
CA GLY A 454 -2.01 30.86 -9.79
C GLY A 454 -3.43 31.37 -10.07
N LEU A 455 -4.43 30.94 -9.28
CA LEU A 455 -5.81 31.45 -9.38
C LEU A 455 -5.93 32.90 -8.86
N SER A 456 -5.13 33.25 -7.86
CA SER A 456 -5.14 34.59 -7.23
C SER A 456 -4.60 35.67 -8.18
N PHE A 457 -3.65 35.32 -9.05
CA PHE A 457 -3.11 36.21 -10.08
C PHE A 457 -4.02 36.42 -11.29
N SER A 458 -5.03 35.56 -11.50
CA SER A 458 -5.90 35.60 -12.69
C SER A 458 -7.24 36.30 -12.44
N SER A 459 -7.53 36.73 -11.21
CA SER A 459 -8.60 37.69 -10.94
C SER A 459 -8.04 39.11 -10.97
N PRO A 460 -8.45 39.98 -11.92
CA PRO A 460 -8.22 41.40 -11.76
C PRO A 460 -8.97 41.83 -10.50
N VAL A 461 -8.25 42.32 -9.51
CA VAL A 461 -8.86 43.04 -8.38
C VAL A 461 -9.51 44.28 -9.00
N SER A 462 -10.81 44.19 -9.29
CA SER A 462 -11.60 45.34 -9.69
C SER A 462 -11.57 46.34 -8.54
N SER A 463 -10.73 47.36 -8.67
CA SER A 463 -10.52 48.41 -7.67
C SER A 463 -11.71 49.36 -7.50
N ASP A 464 -12.79 49.22 -8.29
CA ASP A 464 -13.94 50.13 -8.23
C ASP A 464 -15.25 49.34 -8.06
N GLY A 465 -15.54 48.95 -6.82
CA GLY A 465 -16.91 48.71 -6.39
C GLY A 465 -17.50 50.03 -5.88
N PRO A 466 -18.78 50.35 -6.15
CA PRO A 466 -19.40 51.53 -5.57
C PRO A 466 -19.37 51.40 -4.04
N SER A 467 -18.75 52.34 -3.35
CA SER A 467 -18.79 52.45 -1.89
C SER A 467 -20.22 52.75 -1.47
N VAL A 468 -21.03 51.70 -1.35
CA VAL A 468 -22.34 51.77 -0.71
C VAL A 468 -22.07 51.66 0.79
N THR A 469 -21.98 52.80 1.46
CA THR A 469 -22.06 52.86 2.93
C THR A 469 -23.46 52.43 3.35
N PHE A 470 -23.62 51.14 3.63
CA PHE A 470 -24.77 50.65 4.39
C PHE A 470 -24.61 51.11 5.85
N SER A 471 -25.49 51.97 6.34
CA SER A 471 -25.60 52.21 7.78
C SER A 471 -26.26 50.98 8.41
N CYS A 472 -25.45 50.02 8.86
CA CYS A 472 -25.94 48.88 9.62
C CYS A 472 -26.42 49.38 10.99
N PRO A 473 -27.72 49.25 11.34
CA PRO A 473 -28.22 49.69 12.64
C PRO A 473 -27.80 48.78 13.80
N ALA A 474 -27.19 47.61 13.51
CA ALA A 474 -26.74 46.66 14.50
C ALA A 474 -25.22 46.79 14.71
N VAL A 475 -24.82 47.12 15.95
CA VAL A 475 -23.42 47.06 16.40
C VAL A 475 -23.21 45.72 17.07
N PHE A 476 -22.35 44.88 16.49
CA PHE A 476 -21.92 43.64 17.13
C PHE A 476 -20.98 43.99 18.28
N GLN A 477 -21.45 43.82 19.53
CA GLN A 477 -20.67 44.16 20.73
C GLN A 477 -19.94 42.96 21.31
N GLN A 478 -20.58 41.78 21.33
CA GLN A 478 -20.03 40.55 21.89
C GLN A 478 -20.77 39.32 21.37
N PHE A 479 -20.11 38.16 21.44
CA PHE A 479 -20.76 36.87 21.21
C PHE A 479 -21.67 36.50 22.39
N GLU A 480 -22.82 35.89 22.11
CA GLU A 480 -23.63 35.27 23.14
C GLU A 480 -23.02 33.92 23.56
N PRO A 481 -22.85 33.65 24.86
CA PRO A 481 -22.35 32.35 25.32
C PRO A 481 -23.26 31.21 24.91
N VAL A 482 -22.66 30.16 24.37
CA VAL A 482 -23.35 28.91 24.02
C VAL A 482 -23.80 28.21 25.29
N SER A 483 -24.97 27.57 25.26
CA SER A 483 -25.46 26.73 26.35
C SER A 483 -25.09 25.26 26.15
N LEU A 484 -24.96 24.50 27.25
CA LEU A 484 -24.64 23.06 27.18
C LEU A 484 -25.68 22.27 26.39
N ASN A 485 -26.96 22.65 26.48
CA ASN A 485 -28.05 22.01 25.76
C ASN A 485 -27.91 22.20 24.25
N LEU A 486 -27.66 23.43 23.80
CA LEU A 486 -27.43 23.75 22.40
C LEU A 486 -26.21 22.99 21.87
N LEU A 487 -25.11 22.99 22.61
CA LEU A 487 -23.90 22.26 22.23
C LEU A 487 -24.13 20.74 22.15
N SER A 488 -24.89 20.16 23.09
CA SER A 488 -25.30 18.75 23.06
C SER A 488 -26.08 18.43 21.79
N ASP A 489 -27.03 19.28 21.39
CA ASP A 489 -27.87 19.02 20.23
C ASP A 489 -27.08 19.11 18.93
N ILE A 490 -26.14 20.05 18.81
CA ILE A 490 -25.19 20.13 17.70
C ILE A 490 -24.36 18.84 17.62
N VAL A 491 -23.73 18.43 18.72
CA VAL A 491 -22.89 17.22 18.74
C VAL A 491 -23.67 15.96 18.39
N LYS A 492 -24.95 15.86 18.79
CA LYS A 492 -25.82 14.74 18.40
C LYS A 492 -26.10 14.72 16.89
N GLN A 493 -26.35 15.87 16.27
CA GLN A 493 -26.67 15.98 14.84
C GLN A 493 -25.47 15.75 13.91
N LEU A 494 -24.25 16.07 14.36
CA LEU A 494 -23.04 15.90 13.54
C LEU A 494 -22.80 14.45 13.13
N ARG A 495 -22.38 14.23 11.89
CA ARG A 495 -21.93 12.89 11.46
C ARG A 495 -20.58 12.59 12.11
N PRO A 496 -20.37 11.42 12.75
CA PRO A 496 -19.11 11.11 13.42
C PRO A 496 -17.99 10.82 12.39
N THR A 497 -17.38 11.89 11.89
CA THR A 497 -16.18 11.92 11.05
C THR A 497 -14.97 12.05 11.95
N ASN A 498 -13.89 11.32 11.67
CA ASN A 498 -12.65 11.42 12.47
C ASN A 498 -11.57 12.16 11.69
N CYS A 499 -10.81 12.97 12.41
CA CYS A 499 -9.56 13.59 12.00
C CYS A 499 -8.37 12.88 12.68
N LEU A 500 -7.17 13.01 12.11
CA LEU A 500 -5.94 12.53 12.79
C LEU A 500 -5.60 13.39 14.01
N LEU A 501 -6.01 14.66 14.01
CA LEU A 501 -5.80 15.62 15.09
C LEU A 501 -6.82 15.48 16.24
N ASP A 502 -7.80 14.58 16.14
CA ASP A 502 -8.76 14.35 17.21
C ASP A 502 -8.09 13.70 18.44
N CYS A 503 -8.08 14.40 19.58
CA CYS A 503 -7.68 13.85 20.87
C CYS A 503 -8.64 12.74 21.34
N ILE A 504 -9.95 12.90 21.07
CA ILE A 504 -11.00 11.90 21.30
C ILE A 504 -11.67 11.56 19.96
N PRO A 505 -11.69 10.29 19.52
CA PRO A 505 -12.41 9.88 18.32
C PRO A 505 -13.89 10.27 18.37
N ALA A 506 -14.45 10.76 17.26
CA ALA A 506 -15.78 11.36 17.19
C ALA A 506 -16.92 10.51 17.80
N ARG A 507 -16.87 9.19 17.62
CA ARG A 507 -17.85 8.27 18.23
C ARG A 507 -17.70 8.20 19.74
N LEU A 508 -16.46 8.06 20.21
CA LEU A 508 -16.19 8.06 21.65
C LEU A 508 -16.57 9.40 22.27
N LEU A 509 -16.30 10.52 21.59
CA LEU A 509 -16.68 11.85 22.04
C LEU A 509 -18.20 11.96 22.26
N LYS A 510 -19.01 11.47 21.31
CA LYS A 510 -20.47 11.41 21.47
C LYS A 510 -20.88 10.55 22.66
N ASP A 511 -20.24 9.38 22.85
CA ASP A 511 -20.55 8.46 23.96
C ASP A 511 -20.21 9.07 25.34
N VAL A 512 -19.14 9.86 25.43
CA VAL A 512 -18.68 10.48 26.70
C VAL A 512 -19.08 11.94 26.85
N PHE A 513 -19.88 12.49 25.91
CA PHE A 513 -20.20 13.92 25.86
C PHE A 513 -20.85 14.43 27.15
N ASN A 514 -21.69 13.62 27.80
CA ASN A 514 -22.29 13.98 29.09
C ASN A 514 -21.27 14.22 30.21
N THR A 515 -20.03 13.75 30.04
CA THR A 515 -18.94 13.92 31.01
C THR A 515 -17.98 15.03 30.60
N VAL A 516 -17.60 15.10 29.32
CA VAL A 516 -16.63 16.10 28.82
C VAL A 516 -17.27 17.41 28.37
N GLY A 517 -18.58 17.43 28.19
CA GLY A 517 -19.32 18.52 27.53
C GLY A 517 -19.19 19.86 28.24
N SER A 518 -19.06 19.90 29.57
CA SER A 518 -18.85 21.14 30.32
C SER A 518 -17.48 21.76 30.05
N SER A 519 -16.42 20.95 30.03
CA SER A 519 -15.07 21.41 29.68
C SER A 519 -15.02 21.90 28.24
N ILE A 520 -15.70 21.20 27.34
CA ILE A 520 -15.85 21.61 25.94
C ILE A 520 -16.61 22.94 25.82
N LEU A 521 -17.70 23.11 26.57
CA LEU A 521 -18.48 24.35 26.59
C LEU A 521 -17.62 25.54 27.05
N SER A 522 -16.81 25.33 28.08
CA SER A 522 -15.86 26.33 28.56
C SER A 522 -14.89 26.73 27.45
N LEU A 523 -14.30 25.78 26.72
CA LEU A 523 -13.43 26.07 25.57
C LEU A 523 -14.12 26.93 24.51
N VAL A 524 -15.35 26.58 24.12
CA VAL A 524 -16.13 27.33 23.13
C VAL A 524 -16.38 28.76 23.61
N ASN A 525 -16.92 28.91 24.80
CA ASN A 525 -17.31 30.22 25.32
C ASN A 525 -16.10 31.10 25.63
N SER A 526 -14.97 30.53 26.07
CA SER A 526 -13.71 31.25 26.23
C SER A 526 -13.20 31.75 24.86
N SER A 527 -13.25 30.93 23.81
CA SER A 527 -12.85 31.33 22.45
C SER A 527 -13.75 32.45 21.88
N LEU A 528 -15.07 32.32 22.05
CA LEU A 528 -16.04 33.33 21.62
C LEU A 528 -15.88 34.64 22.39
N SER A 529 -15.81 34.59 23.71
CA SER A 529 -15.69 35.79 24.56
C SER A 529 -14.36 36.53 24.35
N SER A 530 -13.26 35.81 24.12
CA SER A 530 -11.96 36.41 23.83
C SER A 530 -11.79 36.82 22.36
N GLY A 531 -12.73 36.46 21.48
CA GLY A 531 -12.60 36.63 20.03
C GLY A 531 -11.37 35.93 19.43
N CYS A 532 -10.85 34.89 20.09
CA CYS A 532 -9.60 34.23 19.70
C CYS A 532 -9.85 32.75 19.40
N VAL A 533 -9.54 32.33 18.17
CA VAL A 533 -9.54 30.92 17.79
C VAL A 533 -8.16 30.32 18.13
N PRO A 534 -8.10 29.24 18.93
CA PRO A 534 -6.82 28.60 19.26
C PRO A 534 -6.05 28.13 18.03
N ALA A 535 -4.72 28.11 18.11
CA ALA A 535 -3.83 27.65 17.04
C ALA A 535 -4.17 26.22 16.60
N ALA A 536 -4.39 25.32 17.55
CA ALA A 536 -4.79 23.93 17.28
C ALA A 536 -6.04 23.84 16.40
N PHE A 537 -6.94 24.83 16.48
CA PHE A 537 -8.21 24.82 15.74
C PHE A 537 -8.09 25.39 14.33
N LYS A 538 -6.98 26.07 14.01
CA LYS A 538 -6.69 26.62 12.68
C LYS A 538 -6.07 25.61 11.72
N HIS A 539 -5.64 24.46 12.23
CA HIS A 539 -4.98 23.43 11.44
C HIS A 539 -5.98 22.39 10.90
N ALA A 540 -5.84 22.07 9.61
CA ALA A 540 -6.59 21.00 8.95
C ALA A 540 -5.62 19.97 8.37
N VAL A 541 -6.02 18.70 8.43
CA VAL A 541 -5.32 17.63 7.72
C VAL A 541 -5.85 17.57 6.29
N VAL A 542 -5.02 17.89 5.30
CA VAL A 542 -5.40 17.76 3.90
C VAL A 542 -5.30 16.30 3.48
N GLN A 543 -6.42 15.69 3.11
CA GLN A 543 -6.46 14.38 2.47
C GLN A 543 -6.64 14.55 0.96
N PRO A 544 -5.62 14.23 0.14
CA PRO A 544 -5.78 14.16 -1.30
C PRO A 544 -6.78 13.04 -1.65
N LEU A 545 -7.83 13.38 -2.39
CA LEU A 545 -8.82 12.41 -2.88
C LEU A 545 -8.87 12.44 -4.40
N LEU A 546 -8.69 11.28 -5.04
CA LEU A 546 -8.73 11.18 -6.50
C LEU A 546 -10.09 11.62 -7.05
N LYS A 547 -10.09 12.49 -8.06
CA LYS A 547 -11.32 13.09 -8.62
C LYS A 547 -12.24 12.07 -9.27
N LYS A 548 -11.68 11.03 -9.92
CA LYS A 548 -12.39 9.93 -10.57
C LYS A 548 -11.53 8.67 -10.45
N LYS A 549 -12.15 7.50 -10.35
CA LYS A 549 -11.47 6.22 -10.08
C LYS A 549 -10.47 5.77 -11.18
N ASN A 550 -10.72 6.17 -12.42
CA ASN A 550 -9.92 5.80 -13.60
C ASN A 550 -8.80 6.80 -13.92
N LEU A 551 -8.56 7.79 -13.06
CA LEU A 551 -7.47 8.74 -13.25
C LEU A 551 -6.17 8.19 -12.66
N ASP A 552 -5.06 8.60 -13.26
CA ASP A 552 -3.72 8.22 -12.80
C ASP A 552 -3.48 8.75 -11.37
N PRO A 553 -3.23 7.87 -10.37
CA PRO A 553 -2.96 8.25 -8.99
C PRO A 553 -1.58 8.86 -8.77
N LEU A 554 -0.69 8.87 -9.77
CA LEU A 554 0.64 9.49 -9.69
C LEU A 554 0.64 10.93 -10.21
N VAL A 555 -0.44 11.35 -10.88
CA VAL A 555 -0.62 12.73 -11.35
C VAL A 555 -1.33 13.56 -10.27
N LEU A 556 -0.59 14.46 -9.61
CA LEU A 556 -1.10 15.27 -8.48
C LEU A 556 -2.35 16.10 -8.84
N SER A 557 -2.45 16.57 -10.08
CA SER A 557 -3.59 17.37 -10.56
C SER A 557 -4.91 16.59 -10.61
N ASN A 558 -4.86 15.26 -10.54
CA ASN A 558 -6.04 14.39 -10.48
C ASN A 558 -6.67 14.33 -9.09
N PHE A 559 -6.07 14.96 -8.07
CA PHE A 559 -6.57 14.94 -6.70
C PHE A 559 -7.32 16.22 -6.32
N ARG A 560 -8.22 16.09 -5.34
CA ARG A 560 -8.90 17.17 -4.64
C ARG A 560 -8.29 17.30 -3.23
N PRO A 561 -8.00 18.52 -2.74
CA PRO A 561 -7.61 18.71 -1.35
C PRO A 561 -8.85 18.66 -0.47
N ILE A 562 -9.08 17.56 0.25
CA ILE A 562 -10.16 17.48 1.23
C ILE A 562 -9.61 17.85 2.60
N SER A 563 -9.95 19.05 3.09
CA SER A 563 -9.56 19.50 4.43
C SER A 563 -10.37 18.79 5.50
N LYS A 564 -9.69 18.03 6.37
CA LYS A 564 -10.28 17.40 7.55
C LYS A 564 -9.94 18.22 8.79
N LEU A 565 -10.97 18.82 9.38
CA LEU A 565 -10.88 19.50 10.66
C LEU A 565 -11.15 18.53 11.81
N PRO A 566 -10.61 18.79 13.01
CA PRO A 566 -11.02 18.10 14.22
C PRO A 566 -12.55 18.08 14.37
N PHE A 567 -13.10 16.92 14.75
CA PHE A 567 -14.55 16.67 14.78
C PHE A 567 -15.31 17.70 15.62
N PHE A 568 -14.72 18.06 16.76
CA PHE A 568 -15.30 19.03 17.69
C PHE A 568 -15.43 20.44 17.06
N ILE A 569 -14.48 20.85 16.21
CA ILE A 569 -14.47 22.17 15.57
C ILE A 569 -15.47 22.23 14.41
N GLN A 570 -15.67 21.11 13.72
CA GLN A 570 -16.61 21.06 12.59
C GLN A 570 -18.02 21.50 13.01
N GLY A 571 -18.44 21.17 14.23
CA GLY A 571 -19.71 21.62 14.81
C GLY A 571 -19.84 23.12 15.04
N LEU A 572 -18.73 23.80 15.33
CA LEU A 572 -18.70 25.25 15.57
C LEU A 572 -18.80 26.04 14.27
N GLY A 573 -18.25 25.52 13.16
CA GLY A 573 -18.33 26.15 11.85
C GLY A 573 -19.67 25.96 11.13
N GLU A 574 -20.32 24.79 11.30
CA GLU A 574 -21.64 24.52 10.71
C GLU A 574 -22.80 25.13 11.51
N GLY A 575 -22.58 25.43 12.80
CA GLY A 575 -23.60 25.93 13.73
C GLY A 575 -23.96 27.41 13.58
N GLY A 576 -23.17 28.20 12.83
CA GLY A 576 -23.42 29.63 12.61
C GLY A 576 -23.59 30.40 13.93
N PHE A 577 -22.50 30.50 14.71
CA PHE A 577 -22.46 31.30 15.94
C PHE A 577 -22.03 32.73 15.70
#